data_AF-A0AAF0JFH0-F1
#
_entry.id   AF-A0AAF0JFH0-F1
#
_cell.length_a   1.000
_cell.length_b   1.000
_cell.length_c   1.000
_cell.angle_alpha   90.00
_cell.angle_beta   90.00
_cell.angle_gamma   90.00
#
_symmetry.space_group_name_H-M   'P 1'
#
loop_
_entity.id
_entity.type
_entity.pdbx_description
1 polymer ?
#
loop_
_entity_poly.entity_id
_entity_poly.type
_entity_poly.pdbx_seq_one_letter_code
_entity_poly.pdbx_strand_id
1 'polypeptide(L)'
;MSNGNDADLLRLIGVRKTDDPWVFESVSLPGRAGNQQPIAFGGCALAVGLNAAGQTIEAEPRFVPYSITGQFLGPAVLDQLYIAEVKPIRDTRSFRTRYVTVKQMMRGKLRPILVVTLDMIASPLSTRQALDKAKASGKNPGHIQSLLRYQIDAPSVLDDVAKLESTDQNLKRRLESGEIEQHHVDIFYEFLGLWTKIFDARFVPESIMTQNMIGFKDGPTTQDHLPIAQRRVYDWFRLFQQLPPANGDNQLTAGGPDGQLPQTSVMAHLCAIAFALDGLLAFAPISMAKNSLMNVAAASSLDFAQRYHTDVLDANQWLLREVQTIHAGWQRTYTQANLFDQHGELVATCTQQSVLRPAPGAVDDEDDQQTKAKL
;
A
#
# COMPACT_ATOMS: atom_id res chain seq x y z
N MET A 1 -16.97 15.92 -20.64
CA MET A 1 -15.56 16.02 -20.21
C MET A 1 -15.15 14.60 -19.88
N SER A 2 -14.13 14.05 -20.54
CA SER A 2 -13.83 12.61 -20.54
C SER A 2 -13.74 12.02 -19.14
N ASN A 3 -14.55 10.97 -18.88
CA ASN A 3 -14.48 10.14 -17.66
C ASN A 3 -13.07 9.53 -17.57
N GLY A 4 -12.22 10.12 -16.74
CA GLY A 4 -10.80 9.76 -16.57
C GLY A 4 -10.53 8.82 -15.40
N ASN A 5 -11.53 8.07 -14.96
CA ASN A 5 -11.36 6.97 -14.01
C ASN A 5 -11.08 5.68 -14.78
N ASP A 6 -10.30 4.77 -14.18
CA ASP A 6 -9.98 3.40 -14.63
C ASP A 6 -8.50 3.23 -15.00
N ALA A 7 -7.60 3.52 -14.06
CA ALA A 7 -6.34 2.77 -14.06
C ALA A 7 -6.66 1.32 -13.66
N ASP A 8 -6.57 0.41 -14.61
CA ASP A 8 -6.72 -1.02 -14.37
C ASP A 8 -5.52 -1.52 -13.55
N LEU A 9 -5.74 -1.75 -12.25
CA LEU A 9 -4.69 -2.22 -11.35
C LEU A 9 -4.17 -3.57 -11.80
N LEU A 10 -5.04 -4.52 -12.16
CA LEU A 10 -4.63 -5.86 -12.62
C LEU A 10 -3.71 -5.77 -13.85
N ARG A 11 -3.98 -4.85 -14.78
CA ARG A 11 -3.12 -4.58 -15.93
C ARG A 11 -1.81 -3.90 -15.53
N LEU A 12 -1.85 -2.95 -14.58
CA LEU A 12 -0.67 -2.24 -14.07
C LEU A 12 0.34 -3.19 -13.42
N ILE A 13 -0.15 -4.18 -12.67
CA ILE A 13 0.67 -5.16 -11.95
C ILE A 13 0.83 -6.49 -12.70
N GLY A 14 0.25 -6.59 -13.89
CA GLY A 14 0.22 -7.80 -14.69
C GLY A 14 1.62 -8.25 -15.10
N VAL A 15 1.81 -9.56 -15.20
CA VAL A 15 3.07 -10.16 -15.65
C VAL A 15 2.84 -11.17 -16.78
N ARG A 16 3.88 -11.37 -17.59
CA ARG A 16 3.96 -12.43 -18.60
C ARG A 16 5.14 -13.35 -18.32
N LYS A 17 5.09 -14.58 -18.85
CA LYS A 17 6.21 -15.51 -18.78
C LYS A 17 7.36 -15.05 -19.66
N THR A 18 8.58 -15.33 -19.23
CA THR A 18 9.76 -15.35 -20.09
C THR A 18 10.12 -16.79 -20.44
N ASP A 19 11.24 -17.00 -21.15
CA ASP A 19 11.76 -18.34 -21.43
C ASP A 19 12.25 -19.07 -20.15
N ASP A 20 12.61 -18.32 -19.10
CA ASP A 20 12.92 -18.90 -17.79
C ASP A 20 11.62 -19.01 -16.96
N PRO A 21 11.23 -20.20 -16.49
CA PRO A 21 9.99 -20.41 -15.72
C PRO A 21 9.94 -19.66 -14.38
N TRP A 22 11.09 -19.17 -13.90
CA TRP A 22 11.23 -18.41 -12.66
C TRP A 22 11.38 -16.91 -12.89
N VAL A 23 11.36 -16.45 -14.15
CA VAL A 23 11.50 -15.04 -14.49
C VAL A 23 10.27 -14.55 -15.24
N PHE A 24 9.73 -13.44 -14.76
CA PHE A 24 8.53 -12.80 -15.28
C PHE A 24 8.84 -11.36 -15.67
N GLU A 25 8.15 -10.85 -16.67
CA GLU A 25 8.23 -9.45 -17.07
C GLU A 25 6.88 -8.77 -16.84
N SER A 26 6.87 -7.53 -16.36
CA SER A 26 5.62 -6.77 -16.29
C SER A 26 5.09 -6.49 -17.69
N VAL A 27 3.77 -6.49 -17.83
CA VAL A 27 3.13 -6.13 -19.11
C VAL A 27 2.90 -4.62 -19.24
N SER A 28 3.03 -3.86 -18.14
CA SER A 28 2.86 -2.40 -18.08
C SER A 28 4.10 -1.70 -17.57
N LEU A 29 4.28 -0.46 -18.04
CA LEU A 29 5.15 0.51 -17.40
C LEU A 29 4.57 0.94 -16.04
N PRO A 30 5.41 1.28 -15.06
CA PRO A 30 4.92 1.66 -13.75
C PRO A 30 4.27 3.06 -13.72
N GLY A 31 3.36 3.25 -12.77
CA GLY A 31 2.78 4.54 -12.48
C GLY A 31 3.61 5.37 -11.49
N ARG A 32 3.39 6.69 -11.49
CA ARG A 32 3.97 7.65 -10.54
C ARG A 32 2.96 7.99 -9.43
N ALA A 33 3.42 8.04 -8.19
CA ALA A 33 2.70 8.63 -7.06
C ALA A 33 3.64 8.87 -5.87
N GLY A 34 3.27 9.81 -5.00
CA GLY A 34 3.88 9.99 -3.69
C GLY A 34 5.31 10.53 -3.71
N ASN A 35 5.76 11.11 -4.83
CA ASN A 35 7.10 11.66 -4.95
C ASN A 35 7.16 12.86 -5.91
N GLN A 36 7.94 13.88 -5.53
CA GLN A 36 8.19 15.06 -6.37
C GLN A 36 9.09 14.73 -7.57
N GLN A 37 9.97 13.73 -7.45
CA GLN A 37 10.79 13.26 -8.55
C GLN A 37 9.99 12.36 -9.51
N PRO A 38 10.35 12.30 -10.81
CA PRO A 38 9.69 11.45 -11.81
C PRO A 38 10.11 9.98 -11.66
N ILE A 39 9.85 9.40 -10.49
CA ILE A 39 10.15 8.01 -10.16
C ILE A 39 8.85 7.22 -9.99
N ALA A 40 8.93 5.92 -10.25
CA ALA A 40 7.80 5.02 -10.08
C ALA A 40 7.39 4.86 -8.62
N PHE A 41 6.09 4.67 -8.39
CA PHE A 41 5.56 4.32 -7.08
C PHE A 41 6.00 2.91 -6.66
N GLY A 42 6.55 2.78 -5.45
CA GLY A 42 7.10 1.53 -4.92
C GLY A 42 6.09 0.37 -4.93
N GLY A 43 4.83 0.65 -4.62
CA GLY A 43 3.73 -0.30 -4.66
C GLY A 43 3.56 -0.99 -6.02
N CYS A 44 3.94 -0.33 -7.13
CA CYS A 44 3.94 -0.97 -8.45
C CYS A 44 4.94 -2.13 -8.52
N ALA A 45 6.19 -1.88 -8.11
CA ALA A 45 7.24 -2.91 -8.12
C ALA A 45 6.90 -4.04 -7.13
N LEU A 46 6.36 -3.68 -5.96
CA LEU A 46 5.91 -4.64 -4.94
C LEU A 46 4.82 -5.56 -5.49
N ALA A 47 3.74 -5.00 -6.02
CA ALA A 47 2.63 -5.79 -6.52
C ALA A 47 3.00 -6.65 -7.74
N VAL A 48 3.86 -6.15 -8.64
CA VAL A 48 4.42 -6.96 -9.75
C VAL A 48 5.25 -8.13 -9.23
N GLY A 49 6.12 -7.89 -8.24
CA GLY A 49 6.91 -8.96 -7.63
C GLY A 49 6.05 -10.01 -6.93
N LEU A 50 5.01 -9.59 -6.22
CA LEU A 50 4.06 -10.50 -5.57
C LEU A 50 3.22 -11.29 -6.58
N ASN A 51 2.75 -10.64 -7.66
CA ASN A 51 2.07 -11.34 -8.75
C ASN A 51 2.98 -12.43 -9.34
N ALA A 52 4.22 -12.08 -9.70
CA ALA A 52 5.21 -13.05 -10.19
C ALA A 52 5.42 -14.22 -9.22
N ALA A 53 5.53 -13.96 -7.90
CA ALA A 53 5.60 -15.03 -6.90
C ALA A 53 4.36 -15.93 -6.93
N GLY A 54 3.17 -15.33 -7.01
CA GLY A 54 1.89 -16.04 -7.10
C GLY A 54 1.78 -16.97 -8.30
N GLN A 55 2.35 -16.60 -9.45
CA GLN A 55 2.40 -17.46 -10.64
C GLN A 55 3.18 -18.76 -10.44
N THR A 56 3.99 -18.85 -9.38
CA THR A 56 4.82 -20.03 -9.04
C THR A 56 4.26 -20.85 -7.87
N ILE A 57 3.04 -20.53 -7.43
CA ILE A 57 2.34 -21.22 -6.34
C ILE A 57 1.08 -21.86 -6.91
N GLU A 58 0.95 -23.17 -6.73
CA GLU A 58 -0.23 -23.92 -7.14
C GLU A 58 -1.48 -23.39 -6.42
N ALA A 59 -2.62 -23.36 -7.13
CA ALA A 59 -3.89 -22.92 -6.55
C ALA A 59 -4.39 -23.87 -5.46
N GLU A 60 -4.07 -25.17 -5.56
CA GLU A 60 -4.46 -26.20 -4.60
C GLU A 60 -3.23 -26.94 -4.03
N PRO A 61 -3.19 -27.22 -2.72
CA PRO A 61 -4.16 -26.82 -1.70
C PRO A 61 -4.11 -25.29 -1.47
N ARG A 62 -5.22 -24.70 -1.01
CA ARG A 62 -5.31 -23.26 -0.77
C ARG A 62 -4.26 -22.76 0.22
N PHE A 63 -3.44 -21.80 -0.23
CA PHE A 63 -2.50 -21.03 0.60
C PHE A 63 -2.96 -19.58 0.72
N VAL A 64 -2.74 -18.97 1.88
CA VAL A 64 -3.01 -17.56 2.15
C VAL A 64 -1.76 -16.86 2.69
N PRO A 65 -1.56 -15.58 2.37
CA PRO A 65 -0.41 -14.83 2.86
C PRO A 65 -0.53 -14.60 4.37
N TYR A 66 0.60 -14.67 5.08
CA TYR A 66 0.67 -14.20 6.47
C TYR A 66 1.76 -13.14 6.68
N SER A 67 2.75 -13.09 5.78
CA SER A 67 3.85 -12.13 5.89
C SER A 67 4.41 -11.76 4.53
N ILE A 68 4.71 -10.47 4.37
CA ILE A 68 5.57 -9.96 3.31
C ILE A 68 6.63 -9.07 3.96
N THR A 69 7.89 -9.22 3.57
CA THR A 69 8.99 -8.34 4.01
C THR A 69 9.90 -8.02 2.83
N GLY A 70 10.48 -6.82 2.80
CA GLY A 70 11.36 -6.45 1.70
C GLY A 70 12.11 -5.14 1.89
N GLN A 71 12.96 -4.84 0.92
CA GLN A 71 13.76 -3.63 0.86
C GLN A 71 13.70 -3.01 -0.55
N PHE A 72 13.48 -1.71 -0.59
CA PHE A 72 13.68 -0.91 -1.80
C PHE A 72 15.18 -0.61 -1.94
N LEU A 73 15.76 -1.02 -3.06
CA LEU A 73 17.21 -0.98 -3.32
C LEU A 73 17.62 0.23 -4.18
N GLY A 74 16.66 0.88 -4.83
CA GLY A 74 16.89 2.07 -5.63
C GLY A 74 15.61 2.57 -6.29
N PRO A 75 15.62 3.80 -6.82
CA PRO A 75 14.48 4.37 -7.51
C PRO A 75 14.20 3.60 -8.80
N ALA A 76 12.94 3.28 -9.04
CA ALA A 76 12.47 2.71 -10.29
C ALA A 76 12.15 3.81 -11.30
N VAL A 77 12.49 3.58 -12.57
CA VAL A 77 12.21 4.50 -13.69
C VAL A 77 10.84 4.20 -14.31
N LEU A 78 10.23 5.23 -14.90
CA LEU A 78 8.88 5.18 -15.45
C LEU A 78 8.80 4.60 -16.88
N ASP A 79 9.93 4.49 -17.57
CA ASP A 79 10.03 4.14 -18.99
C ASP A 79 10.58 2.73 -19.24
N GLN A 80 10.69 1.91 -18.20
CA GLN A 80 11.17 0.52 -18.29
C GLN A 80 10.20 -0.44 -17.62
N LEU A 81 9.98 -1.59 -18.25
CA LEU A 81 9.26 -2.71 -17.64
C LEU A 81 10.08 -3.30 -16.48
N TYR A 82 9.38 -3.95 -15.57
CA TYR A 82 10.00 -4.71 -14.49
C TYR A 82 10.32 -6.13 -14.94
N ILE A 83 11.46 -6.63 -14.49
CA ILE A 83 11.81 -8.06 -14.56
C ILE A 83 11.83 -8.61 -13.14
N ALA A 84 10.95 -9.56 -12.85
CA ALA A 84 10.82 -10.19 -11.54
C ALA A 84 11.39 -11.62 -11.58
N GLU A 85 12.48 -11.84 -10.85
CA GLU A 85 13.10 -13.15 -10.68
C GLU A 85 12.61 -13.77 -9.37
N VAL A 86 11.93 -14.91 -9.46
CA VAL A 86 11.32 -15.61 -8.33
C VAL A 86 12.17 -16.81 -7.95
N LYS A 87 12.55 -16.91 -6.67
CA LYS A 87 13.24 -18.06 -6.11
C LYS A 87 12.34 -18.79 -5.11
N PRO A 88 12.05 -20.09 -5.30
CA PRO A 88 11.39 -20.89 -4.27
C PRO A 88 12.35 -21.12 -3.10
N ILE A 89 11.93 -20.73 -1.90
CA ILE A 89 12.73 -20.92 -0.67
C ILE A 89 12.22 -22.13 0.11
N ARG A 90 10.90 -22.31 0.14
CA ARG A 90 10.25 -23.36 0.92
C ARG A 90 8.95 -23.81 0.27
N ASP A 91 8.80 -25.11 0.08
CA ASP A 91 7.56 -25.77 -0.31
C ASP A 91 7.32 -26.99 0.60
N THR A 92 6.42 -26.84 1.57
CA THR A 92 6.07 -27.91 2.53
C THR A 92 4.57 -28.16 2.52
N ARG A 93 4.06 -29.17 3.23
CA ARG A 93 2.61 -29.36 3.34
C ARG A 93 1.87 -28.12 3.86
N SER A 94 2.51 -27.32 4.72
CA SER A 94 1.86 -26.22 5.45
C SER A 94 2.32 -24.83 5.03
N PHE A 95 3.44 -24.70 4.31
CA PHE A 95 4.01 -23.39 4.00
C PHE A 95 4.56 -23.30 2.58
N ARG A 96 4.43 -22.10 2.01
CA ARG A 96 5.09 -21.65 0.77
C ARG A 96 5.89 -20.39 1.09
N THR A 97 7.14 -20.33 0.63
CA THR A 97 7.97 -19.12 0.71
C THR A 97 8.61 -18.85 -0.64
N ARG A 98 8.49 -17.61 -1.12
CA ARG A 98 9.10 -17.11 -2.35
C ARG A 98 9.94 -15.90 -2.03
N TYR A 99 11.14 -15.85 -2.59
CA TYR A 99 11.99 -14.65 -2.58
C TYR A 99 12.02 -14.08 -4.00
N VAL A 100 11.67 -12.81 -4.16
CA VAL A 100 11.61 -12.16 -5.47
C VAL A 100 12.60 -11.00 -5.52
N THR A 101 13.37 -10.93 -6.59
CA THR A 101 14.17 -9.75 -6.94
C THR A 101 13.54 -9.08 -8.14
N VAL A 102 13.07 -7.85 -7.96
CA VAL A 102 12.53 -7.03 -9.06
C VAL A 102 13.65 -6.12 -9.58
N LYS A 103 13.80 -6.07 -10.89
CA LYS A 103 14.89 -5.38 -11.60
C LYS A 103 14.36 -4.52 -12.73
N GLN A 104 15.14 -3.52 -13.14
CA GLN A 104 14.92 -2.75 -14.37
C GLN A 104 16.22 -2.56 -15.14
N MET A 105 16.12 -2.45 -16.46
CA MET A 105 17.24 -2.08 -17.31
C MET A 105 17.56 -0.59 -17.13
N MET A 106 18.74 -0.26 -16.63
CA MET A 106 19.16 1.12 -16.41
C MET A 106 20.60 1.30 -16.86
N ARG A 107 20.86 2.26 -17.76
CA ARG A 107 22.20 2.54 -18.30
C ARG A 107 22.88 1.26 -18.83
N GLY A 108 22.13 0.42 -19.55
CA GLY A 108 22.62 -0.82 -20.15
C GLY A 108 22.89 -1.96 -19.15
N LYS A 109 22.47 -1.84 -17.88
CA LYS A 109 22.60 -2.90 -16.88
C LYS A 109 21.27 -3.20 -16.22
N LEU A 110 20.97 -4.48 -16.02
CA LEU A 110 19.84 -4.91 -15.23
C LEU A 110 20.15 -4.70 -13.75
N ARG A 111 19.43 -3.79 -13.08
CA ARG A 111 19.68 -3.40 -11.69
C ARG A 111 18.52 -3.81 -10.79
N PRO A 112 18.78 -4.42 -9.62
CA PRO A 112 17.73 -4.69 -8.65
C PRO A 112 17.25 -3.38 -8.01
N ILE A 113 15.94 -3.24 -7.91
CA ILE A 113 15.23 -2.08 -7.34
C ILE A 113 14.42 -2.45 -6.11
N LEU A 114 14.05 -3.71 -5.96
CA LEU A 114 13.27 -4.23 -4.85
C LEU A 114 13.63 -5.70 -4.64
N VAL A 115 13.72 -6.10 -3.38
CA VAL A 115 13.68 -7.51 -2.98
C VAL A 115 12.53 -7.71 -2.02
N VAL A 116 11.83 -8.84 -2.15
CA VAL A 116 10.66 -9.14 -1.31
C VAL A 116 10.58 -10.64 -1.03
N THR A 117 10.26 -10.99 0.21
CA THR A 117 9.90 -12.35 0.62
C THR A 117 8.39 -12.41 0.82
N LEU A 118 7.72 -13.33 0.12
CA LEU A 118 6.32 -13.68 0.33
C LEU A 118 6.25 -15.00 1.09
N ASP A 119 5.57 -14.98 2.22
CA ASP A 119 5.29 -16.15 3.04
C ASP A 119 3.80 -16.43 3.12
N MET A 120 3.44 -17.68 2.85
CA MET A 120 2.07 -18.16 2.86
C MET A 120 1.93 -19.44 3.68
N ILE A 121 0.74 -19.63 4.24
CA ILE A 121 0.35 -20.78 5.07
C ILE A 121 -0.83 -21.50 4.44
N ALA A 122 -0.87 -22.82 4.55
CA ALA A 122 -2.00 -23.62 4.09
C ALA A 122 -3.24 -23.27 4.93
N SER A 123 -4.34 -22.94 4.25
CA SER A 123 -5.63 -22.59 4.87
C SER A 123 -6.73 -23.54 4.36
N PRO A 124 -6.74 -24.80 4.81
CA PRO A 124 -7.72 -25.78 4.37
C PRO A 124 -9.12 -25.54 4.95
N LEU A 125 -9.27 -24.65 5.94
CA LEU A 125 -10.54 -24.35 6.61
C LEU A 125 -11.25 -23.13 6.04
N SER A 126 -10.59 -22.35 5.18
CA SER A 126 -11.18 -21.18 4.52
C SER A 126 -11.64 -21.50 3.10
N THR A 127 -12.29 -22.65 2.93
CA THR A 127 -13.01 -23.00 1.69
C THR A 127 -14.32 -22.23 1.63
N ARG A 128 -14.86 -22.03 0.42
CA ARG A 128 -16.16 -21.36 0.25
C ARG A 128 -17.28 -21.96 1.10
N GLN A 129 -17.40 -23.28 1.11
CA GLN A 129 -18.42 -23.95 1.92
C GLN A 129 -18.26 -23.65 3.43
N ALA A 130 -17.03 -23.62 3.93
CA ALA A 130 -16.76 -23.34 5.33
C ALA A 130 -17.03 -21.86 5.68
N LEU A 131 -16.63 -20.94 4.80
CA LEU A 131 -16.90 -19.50 4.96
C LEU A 131 -18.40 -19.19 4.88
N ASP A 132 -19.13 -19.77 3.93
CA ASP A 132 -20.58 -19.61 3.79
C ASP A 132 -21.32 -20.15 5.02
N LYS A 133 -20.89 -21.32 5.54
CA LYS A 133 -21.44 -21.89 6.78
C LYS A 133 -21.19 -20.99 7.99
N ALA A 134 -19.98 -20.43 8.11
CA ALA A 134 -19.64 -19.52 9.19
C ALA A 134 -20.53 -18.26 9.15
N LYS A 135 -20.63 -17.64 7.97
CA LYS A 135 -21.47 -16.46 7.71
C LYS A 135 -22.95 -16.71 8.03
N ALA A 136 -23.51 -17.83 7.57
CA ALA A 136 -24.90 -18.20 7.86
C ALA A 136 -25.17 -18.39 9.36
N SER A 137 -24.15 -18.77 10.14
CA SER A 137 -24.25 -18.92 11.59
C SER A 137 -23.92 -17.66 12.39
N GLY A 138 -23.66 -16.53 11.73
CA GLY A 138 -23.22 -15.29 12.37
C GLY A 138 -21.83 -15.38 13.01
N LYS A 139 -21.02 -16.39 12.63
CA LYS A 139 -19.66 -16.57 13.15
C LYS A 139 -18.66 -16.00 12.15
N ASN A 140 -17.74 -15.17 12.64
CA ASN A 140 -16.60 -14.76 11.85
C ASN A 140 -15.70 -16.00 11.57
N PRO A 141 -15.36 -16.32 10.31
CA PRO A 141 -14.58 -17.50 9.96
C PRO A 141 -13.20 -17.59 10.62
N GLY A 142 -12.58 -16.46 10.95
CA GLY A 142 -11.33 -16.41 11.74
C GLY A 142 -11.47 -16.98 13.16
N HIS A 143 -12.69 -17.23 13.65
CA HIS A 143 -12.94 -17.91 14.92
C HIS A 143 -12.83 -19.44 14.84
N ILE A 144 -12.84 -20.02 13.65
CA ILE A 144 -12.91 -21.48 13.51
C ILE A 144 -11.59 -22.08 13.98
N GLN A 145 -11.67 -22.92 15.03
CA GLN A 145 -10.53 -23.65 15.59
C GLN A 145 -9.36 -22.77 16.08
N SER A 146 -9.60 -21.48 16.36
CA SER A 146 -8.61 -20.64 17.04
C SER A 146 -8.73 -20.77 18.57
N LEU A 147 -7.58 -20.88 19.26
CA LEU A 147 -7.53 -20.88 20.72
C LEU A 147 -7.67 -19.47 21.31
N LEU A 148 -7.20 -18.45 20.59
CA LEU A 148 -7.20 -17.06 21.04
C LEU A 148 -7.68 -16.15 19.92
N ARG A 149 -8.47 -15.14 20.27
CA ARG A 149 -8.76 -14.04 19.37
C ARG A 149 -8.89 -12.74 20.14
N TYR A 150 -8.03 -11.81 19.78
CA TYR A 150 -8.04 -10.44 20.25
C TYR A 150 -7.47 -9.57 19.14
N GLN A 151 -7.85 -8.30 19.15
CA GLN A 151 -7.31 -7.29 18.27
C GLN A 151 -7.34 -5.95 18.99
N ILE A 152 -6.71 -4.95 18.38
CA ILE A 152 -6.98 -3.55 18.73
C ILE A 152 -8.32 -3.13 18.12
N ASP A 153 -8.97 -2.15 18.73
CA ASP A 153 -10.20 -1.59 18.18
C ASP A 153 -9.90 -0.73 16.95
N ALA A 154 -10.78 -0.81 15.95
CA ALA A 154 -10.77 0.12 14.84
C ALA A 154 -11.07 1.54 15.38
N PRO A 155 -10.37 2.58 14.89
CA PRO A 155 -10.56 3.95 15.39
C PRO A 155 -11.96 4.50 15.05
N SER A 156 -12.58 3.97 13.99
CA SER A 156 -14.00 4.17 13.69
C SER A 156 -14.55 3.00 12.90
N VAL A 157 -15.85 2.72 13.09
CA VAL A 157 -16.63 1.82 12.24
C VAL A 157 -17.84 2.63 11.77
N LEU A 158 -18.07 2.66 10.46
CA LEU A 158 -19.13 3.46 9.85
C LEU A 158 -20.16 2.54 9.20
N ASP A 159 -21.45 2.79 9.48
CA ASP A 159 -22.55 2.05 8.84
C ASP A 159 -22.59 2.23 7.32
N ASP A 160 -22.18 3.41 6.84
CA ASP A 160 -22.16 3.75 5.43
C ASP A 160 -21.00 4.72 5.11
N VAL A 161 -19.87 4.14 4.71
CA VAL A 161 -18.67 4.86 4.29
C VAL A 161 -18.93 5.76 3.08
N ALA A 162 -19.93 5.45 2.24
CA ALA A 162 -20.23 6.24 1.04
C ALA A 162 -20.82 7.63 1.36
N LYS A 163 -21.26 7.87 2.61
CA LYS A 163 -21.69 9.19 3.09
C LYS A 163 -20.53 10.16 3.31
N LEU A 164 -19.31 9.66 3.47
CA LEU A 164 -18.12 10.50 3.51
C LEU A 164 -17.87 11.10 2.12
N GLU A 165 -17.35 12.34 2.11
CA GLU A 165 -16.97 13.01 0.87
C GLU A 165 -15.92 12.18 0.12
N SER A 166 -16.13 12.01 -1.18
CA SER A 166 -15.08 11.50 -2.06
C SER A 166 -13.94 12.51 -2.19
N THR A 167 -12.83 12.05 -2.76
CA THR A 167 -11.67 12.91 -3.00
C THR A 167 -12.05 14.18 -3.79
N ASP A 168 -12.75 13.99 -4.90
CA ASP A 168 -13.15 15.10 -5.79
C ASP A 168 -14.18 16.03 -5.13
N GLN A 169 -15.13 15.48 -4.36
CA GLN A 169 -16.16 16.27 -3.68
C GLN A 169 -15.54 17.23 -2.65
N ASN A 170 -14.60 16.73 -1.84
CA ASN A 170 -13.93 17.54 -0.83
C ASN A 170 -13.05 18.62 -1.47
N LEU A 171 -12.22 18.27 -2.46
CA LEU A 171 -11.37 19.24 -3.15
C LEU A 171 -12.20 20.33 -3.82
N LYS A 172 -13.29 19.96 -4.50
CA LYS A 172 -14.21 20.90 -5.12
C LYS A 172 -14.85 21.83 -4.08
N ARG A 173 -15.40 21.30 -2.99
CA ARG A 173 -16.01 22.11 -1.92
C ARG A 173 -15.02 23.11 -1.33
N ARG A 174 -13.79 22.67 -1.04
CA ARG A 174 -12.74 23.53 -0.46
C ARG A 174 -12.28 24.62 -1.44
N LEU A 175 -12.24 24.29 -2.73
CA LEU A 175 -11.93 25.27 -3.79
C LEU A 175 -13.05 26.31 -3.91
N GLU A 176 -14.32 25.87 -3.93
CA GLU A 176 -15.50 26.75 -4.02
C GLU A 176 -15.65 27.65 -2.79
N SER A 177 -15.28 27.17 -1.60
CA SER A 177 -15.30 27.98 -0.38
C SER A 177 -14.10 28.92 -0.23
N GLY A 178 -13.13 28.89 -1.16
CA GLY A 178 -11.89 29.65 -1.07
C GLY A 178 -10.93 29.16 0.04
N GLU A 179 -11.13 27.96 0.55
CA GLU A 179 -10.27 27.38 1.59
C GLU A 179 -8.94 26.89 1.00
N ILE A 180 -8.93 26.55 -0.29
CA ILE A 180 -7.77 26.16 -1.08
C ILE A 180 -7.84 26.87 -2.44
N GLU A 181 -6.70 26.99 -3.10
CA GLU A 181 -6.59 27.53 -4.46
C GLU A 181 -6.40 26.43 -5.50
N GLN A 182 -6.64 26.74 -6.78
CA GLN A 182 -6.51 25.77 -7.88
C GLN A 182 -5.14 25.07 -7.92
N HIS A 183 -4.06 25.80 -7.63
CA HIS A 183 -2.72 25.23 -7.62
C HIS A 183 -2.56 24.10 -6.58
N HIS A 184 -3.29 24.14 -5.45
CA HIS A 184 -3.28 23.06 -4.47
C HIS A 184 -3.96 21.79 -5.00
N VAL A 185 -5.04 21.96 -5.78
CA VAL A 185 -5.76 20.85 -6.44
C VAL A 185 -4.86 20.20 -7.48
N ASP A 186 -4.17 21.01 -8.29
CA ASP A 186 -3.26 20.53 -9.33
C ASP A 186 -2.10 19.72 -8.73
N ILE A 187 -1.45 20.24 -7.68
CA ILE A 187 -0.37 19.54 -6.96
C ILE A 187 -0.89 18.24 -6.33
N PHE A 188 -2.10 18.24 -5.77
CA PHE A 188 -2.69 17.04 -5.17
C PHE A 188 -2.84 15.92 -6.21
N TYR A 189 -3.41 16.20 -7.38
CA TYR A 189 -3.55 15.19 -8.44
C TYR A 189 -2.23 14.85 -9.12
N GLU A 190 -1.26 15.75 -9.18
CA GLU A 190 0.08 15.38 -9.64
C GLU A 190 0.73 14.38 -8.67
N PHE A 191 0.60 14.61 -7.36
CA PHE A 191 1.25 13.81 -6.33
C PHE A 191 0.55 12.47 -6.09
N LEU A 192 -0.79 12.45 -6.08
CA LEU A 192 -1.61 11.27 -5.79
C LEU A 192 -2.41 10.74 -6.98
N GLY A 193 -2.20 11.24 -8.20
CA GLY A 193 -3.07 10.93 -9.35
C GLY A 193 -3.19 9.45 -9.71
N LEU A 194 -2.19 8.61 -9.42
CA LEU A 194 -2.32 7.17 -9.57
C LEU A 194 -3.29 6.57 -8.54
N TRP A 195 -3.19 7.03 -7.28
CA TRP A 195 -4.06 6.58 -6.18
C TRP A 195 -5.52 6.87 -6.50
N THR A 196 -5.83 8.10 -6.93
CA THR A 196 -7.19 8.55 -7.24
C THR A 196 -7.81 7.83 -8.45
N LYS A 197 -7.00 7.16 -9.28
CA LYS A 197 -7.48 6.36 -10.42
C LYS A 197 -7.70 4.88 -10.10
N ILE A 198 -7.10 4.39 -9.02
CA ILE A 198 -7.17 2.98 -8.59
C ILE A 198 -8.19 2.80 -7.47
N PHE A 199 -8.25 3.75 -6.53
CA PHE A 199 -9.05 3.65 -5.33
C PHE A 199 -10.12 4.72 -5.24
N ASP A 200 -11.34 4.29 -4.89
CA ASP A 200 -12.38 5.16 -4.33
C ASP A 200 -11.95 5.46 -2.89
N ALA A 201 -11.42 6.66 -2.64
CA ALA A 201 -10.95 7.10 -1.33
C ALA A 201 -11.89 8.14 -0.72
N ARG A 202 -12.21 7.96 0.57
CA ARG A 202 -13.10 8.82 1.34
C ARG A 202 -12.37 9.54 2.44
N PHE A 203 -12.64 10.85 2.49
CA PHE A 203 -12.00 11.73 3.44
C PHE A 203 -12.59 11.55 4.83
N VAL A 204 -11.69 11.34 5.78
CA VAL A 204 -12.00 11.26 7.20
C VAL A 204 -11.72 12.64 7.81
N PRO A 205 -12.74 13.37 8.34
CA PRO A 205 -12.58 14.76 8.78
C PRO A 205 -11.54 14.98 9.86
N GLU A 206 -11.39 14.02 10.77
CA GLU A 206 -10.42 14.04 11.87
C GLU A 206 -9.01 13.66 11.43
N SER A 207 -8.82 13.16 10.20
CA SER A 207 -7.50 12.82 9.70
C SER A 207 -6.67 14.07 9.42
N ILE A 208 -5.47 14.11 10.00
CA ILE A 208 -4.58 15.27 9.84
C ILE A 208 -4.16 15.52 8.39
N MET A 209 -3.94 14.48 7.60
CA MET A 209 -3.56 14.60 6.17
C MET A 209 -4.71 15.08 5.29
N THR A 210 -5.96 14.85 5.68
CA THR A 210 -7.13 15.49 5.06
C THR A 210 -7.11 16.99 5.30
N GLN A 211 -6.89 17.40 6.55
CA GLN A 211 -6.98 18.80 6.98
C GLN A 211 -5.87 19.65 6.36
N ASN A 212 -4.62 19.17 6.41
CA ASN A 212 -3.45 19.91 5.92
C ASN A 212 -3.05 19.61 4.46
N MET A 213 -3.92 18.89 3.72
CA MET A 213 -3.65 18.47 2.34
C MET A 213 -2.30 17.77 2.20
N ILE A 214 -2.04 16.73 3.00
CA ILE A 214 -0.80 15.94 2.89
C ILE A 214 0.46 16.78 3.15
N GLY A 215 0.31 17.90 3.87
CA GLY A 215 1.40 18.84 4.14
C GLY A 215 1.64 19.87 3.03
N PHE A 216 0.74 19.98 2.05
CA PHE A 216 0.77 21.08 1.07
C PHE A 216 0.19 22.39 1.60
N LYS A 217 -0.63 22.33 2.66
CA LYS A 217 -1.23 23.50 3.28
C LYS A 217 -0.92 23.54 4.77
N ASP A 218 -0.37 24.64 5.24
CA ASP A 218 -0.30 24.93 6.68
C ASP A 218 -1.64 25.50 7.18
N GLY A 219 -2.04 25.12 8.37
CA GLY A 219 -3.34 25.47 8.94
C GLY A 219 -3.66 24.66 10.20
N PRO A 220 -4.64 25.10 11.02
CA PRO A 220 -5.00 24.39 12.24
C PRO A 220 -5.55 22.99 11.94
N THR A 221 -5.23 22.03 12.80
CA THR A 221 -5.71 20.64 12.72
C THR A 221 -6.39 20.25 14.03
N THR A 222 -7.33 19.31 13.97
CA THR A 222 -8.00 18.80 15.19
C THR A 222 -7.04 18.05 16.11
N GLN A 223 -5.82 17.75 15.66
CA GLN A 223 -4.82 16.98 16.38
C GLN A 223 -3.61 17.82 16.83
N ASP A 224 -3.66 19.15 16.67
CA ASP A 224 -2.53 20.04 17.02
C ASP A 224 -2.15 19.96 18.51
N HIS A 225 -3.12 19.67 19.38
CA HIS A 225 -2.94 19.48 20.82
C HIS A 225 -2.23 18.17 21.19
N LEU A 226 -2.08 17.23 20.23
CA LEU A 226 -1.43 15.95 20.45
C LEU A 226 0.06 16.02 20.10
N PRO A 227 0.93 15.31 20.86
CA PRO A 227 2.29 15.03 20.43
C PRO A 227 2.31 14.37 19.05
N ILE A 228 3.35 14.62 18.23
CA ILE A 228 3.41 14.10 16.84
C ILE A 228 3.22 12.58 16.77
N ALA A 229 3.81 11.82 17.69
CA ALA A 229 3.66 10.35 17.75
C ALA A 229 2.23 9.87 18.08
N GLN A 230 1.39 10.75 18.63
CA GLN A 230 -0.03 10.48 18.90
C GLN A 230 -0.96 10.99 17.79
N ARG A 231 -0.42 11.72 16.80
CA ARG A 231 -1.18 12.12 15.62
C ARG A 231 -1.44 10.91 14.71
N ARG A 232 -2.53 10.98 13.95
CA ARG A 232 -3.08 9.89 13.15
C ARG A 232 -3.58 10.37 11.80
N VAL A 233 -3.36 9.52 10.81
CA VAL A 233 -3.94 9.65 9.48
C VAL A 233 -4.95 8.53 9.31
N TYR A 234 -6.08 8.85 8.70
CA TYR A 234 -7.16 7.91 8.46
C TYR A 234 -7.66 8.12 7.04
N ASP A 235 -7.80 7.02 6.31
CA ASP A 235 -8.49 7.02 5.04
C ASP A 235 -9.27 5.73 4.86
N TRP A 236 -10.51 5.89 4.41
CA TRP A 236 -11.29 4.78 3.90
C TRP A 236 -11.02 4.65 2.41
N PHE A 237 -10.74 3.45 1.93
CA PHE A 237 -10.59 3.21 0.51
C PHE A 237 -11.14 1.84 0.10
N ARG A 238 -11.46 1.71 -1.18
CA ARG A 238 -11.69 0.44 -1.85
C ARG A 238 -11.24 0.53 -3.30
N LEU A 239 -11.02 -0.61 -3.94
CA LEU A 239 -10.73 -0.60 -5.38
C LEU A 239 -11.94 -0.14 -6.18
N PHE A 240 -11.70 0.61 -7.25
CA PHE A 240 -12.70 0.81 -8.31
C PHE A 240 -12.90 -0.48 -9.11
N GLN A 241 -11.80 -1.12 -9.50
CA GLN A 241 -11.83 -2.38 -10.23
C GLN A 241 -12.33 -3.51 -9.32
N GLN A 242 -13.36 -4.22 -9.76
CA GLN A 242 -13.86 -5.39 -9.06
C GLN A 242 -12.96 -6.60 -9.33
N LEU A 243 -12.43 -7.18 -8.25
CA LEU A 243 -11.66 -8.41 -8.26
C LEU A 243 -12.58 -9.64 -8.14
N PRO A 244 -12.11 -10.84 -8.53
CA PRO A 244 -12.82 -12.08 -8.25
C PRO A 244 -13.19 -12.19 -6.76
N PRO A 245 -14.32 -12.78 -6.37
CA PRO A 245 -14.76 -12.79 -4.98
C PRO A 245 -13.71 -13.37 -4.02
N ALA A 246 -13.52 -12.68 -2.88
CA ALA A 246 -12.76 -13.17 -1.74
C ALA A 246 -13.64 -14.09 -0.86
N ASN A 247 -14.14 -15.20 -1.41
CA ASN A 247 -15.08 -16.08 -0.72
C ASN A 247 -14.52 -17.49 -0.49
N GLY A 248 -13.20 -17.68 -0.58
CA GLY A 248 -12.54 -18.98 -0.43
C GLY A 248 -12.49 -19.81 -1.71
N ASP A 249 -13.09 -19.35 -2.82
CA ASP A 249 -12.85 -19.93 -4.14
C ASP A 249 -11.52 -19.45 -4.72
N ASN A 250 -10.85 -20.32 -5.48
CA ASN A 250 -9.64 -20.00 -6.23
C ASN A 250 -9.96 -19.48 -7.65
N GLN A 251 -11.01 -18.67 -7.79
CA GLN A 251 -11.35 -18.07 -9.08
C GLN A 251 -10.17 -17.26 -9.59
N LEU A 252 -9.92 -17.38 -10.89
CA LEU A 252 -8.86 -16.66 -11.57
C LEU A 252 -9.40 -15.32 -12.10
N THR A 253 -8.57 -14.29 -12.08
CA THR A 253 -8.78 -13.12 -12.92
C THR A 253 -8.73 -13.52 -14.40
N ALA A 254 -9.23 -12.68 -15.29
CA ALA A 254 -8.93 -12.84 -16.71
C ALA A 254 -7.42 -12.65 -16.95
N GLY A 255 -6.88 -13.35 -17.94
CA GLY A 255 -5.65 -12.91 -18.61
C GLY A 255 -5.91 -11.65 -19.43
N GLY A 256 -4.88 -11.11 -20.04
CA GLY A 256 -4.99 -9.85 -20.79
C GLY A 256 -4.10 -9.80 -22.03
N PRO A 257 -4.09 -8.67 -22.75
CA PRO A 257 -3.18 -8.45 -23.87
C PRO A 257 -1.71 -8.58 -23.44
N ASP A 258 -0.81 -8.62 -24.42
CA ASP A 258 0.64 -8.71 -24.22
C ASP A 258 1.10 -9.95 -23.43
N GLY A 259 0.25 -10.99 -23.37
CA GLY A 259 0.53 -12.23 -22.67
C GLY A 259 0.32 -12.15 -21.15
N GLN A 260 -0.45 -11.18 -20.67
CA GLN A 260 -0.76 -11.05 -19.24
C GLN A 260 -1.41 -12.33 -18.70
N LEU A 261 -0.79 -12.88 -17.67
CA LEU A 261 -1.26 -14.08 -16.99
C LEU A 261 -2.43 -13.78 -16.03
N PRO A 262 -3.38 -14.72 -15.89
CA PRO A 262 -4.40 -14.65 -14.84
C PRO A 262 -3.78 -14.79 -13.44
N GLN A 263 -4.45 -14.24 -12.43
CA GLN A 263 -4.07 -14.33 -11.01
C GLN A 263 -5.15 -15.08 -10.23
N THR A 264 -4.77 -15.82 -9.19
CA THR A 264 -5.77 -16.34 -8.23
C THR A 264 -6.41 -15.18 -7.46
N SER A 265 -7.66 -15.36 -7.02
CA SER A 265 -8.38 -14.39 -6.18
C SER A 265 -7.53 -13.95 -4.98
N VAL A 266 -6.91 -14.90 -4.27
CA VAL A 266 -6.00 -14.62 -3.14
C VAL A 266 -4.87 -13.66 -3.53
N MET A 267 -4.20 -13.93 -4.65
CA MET A 267 -3.07 -13.10 -5.08
C MET A 267 -3.51 -11.74 -5.61
N ALA A 268 -4.65 -11.64 -6.30
CA ALA A 268 -5.20 -10.38 -6.77
C ALA A 268 -5.51 -9.43 -5.59
N HIS A 269 -6.19 -9.94 -4.56
CA HIS A 269 -6.50 -9.19 -3.35
C HIS A 269 -5.25 -8.84 -2.54
N LEU A 270 -4.32 -9.78 -2.39
CA LEU A 270 -3.04 -9.54 -1.73
C LEU A 270 -2.26 -8.42 -2.42
N CYS A 271 -2.12 -8.47 -3.75
CA CYS A 271 -1.37 -7.48 -4.49
C CYS A 271 -2.00 -6.09 -4.39
N ALA A 272 -3.33 -6.00 -4.41
CA ALA A 272 -4.03 -4.73 -4.23
C ALA A 272 -3.84 -4.13 -2.84
N ILE A 273 -3.97 -4.94 -1.79
CA ILE A 273 -3.76 -4.48 -0.41
C ILE A 273 -2.29 -4.12 -0.19
N ALA A 274 -1.35 -4.92 -0.70
CA ALA A 274 0.08 -4.64 -0.60
C ALA A 274 0.48 -3.36 -1.32
N PHE A 275 -0.09 -3.12 -2.52
CA PHE A 275 0.04 -1.86 -3.25
C PHE A 275 -0.49 -0.69 -2.42
N ALA A 276 -1.67 -0.85 -1.81
CA ALA A 276 -2.29 0.19 -1.00
C ALA A 276 -1.44 0.56 0.22
N LEU A 277 -0.93 -0.45 0.93
CA LEU A 277 -0.15 -0.32 2.17
C LEU A 277 1.25 0.28 2.00
N ASP A 278 1.78 0.39 0.77
CA ASP A 278 3.01 1.15 0.49
C ASP A 278 2.74 2.66 0.31
N GLY A 279 1.47 3.06 0.19
CA GLY A 279 1.09 4.47 0.07
C GLY A 279 1.16 5.23 1.40
N LEU A 280 1.41 6.54 1.35
CA LEU A 280 1.46 7.50 2.47
C LEU A 280 2.63 7.37 3.46
N LEU A 281 3.06 6.17 3.86
CA LEU A 281 3.90 5.95 5.05
C LEU A 281 5.23 6.73 5.05
N ALA A 282 5.88 6.90 3.89
CA ALA A 282 7.16 7.60 3.77
C ALA A 282 7.07 9.12 3.99
N PHE A 283 5.92 9.74 3.73
CA PHE A 283 5.71 11.19 3.86
C PHE A 283 4.64 11.58 4.89
N ALA A 284 3.90 10.61 5.44
CA ALA A 284 3.00 10.86 6.55
C ALA A 284 3.69 11.58 7.74
N PRO A 285 4.95 11.26 8.13
CA PRO A 285 5.61 11.97 9.23
C PRO A 285 5.78 13.47 9.03
N ILE A 286 6.20 13.92 7.84
CA ILE A 286 6.41 15.36 7.60
C ILE A 286 5.07 16.12 7.61
N SER A 287 4.02 15.50 7.04
CA SER A 287 2.67 16.03 7.12
C SER A 287 2.14 16.07 8.56
N MET A 288 2.32 15.00 9.34
CA MET A 288 1.90 14.96 10.76
C MET A 288 2.67 15.97 11.61
N ALA A 289 3.91 16.30 11.25
CA ALA A 289 4.70 17.36 11.87
C ALA A 289 4.27 18.78 11.46
N LYS A 290 3.30 18.91 10.53
CA LYS A 290 2.88 20.18 9.91
C LYS A 290 4.05 20.95 9.32
N ASN A 291 4.93 20.22 8.67
CA ASN A 291 6.05 20.80 7.94
C ASN A 291 5.84 20.57 6.44
N SER A 292 6.28 21.52 5.63
CA SER A 292 6.05 21.49 4.19
C SER A 292 6.81 20.35 3.54
N LEU A 293 6.19 19.66 2.58
CA LEU A 293 6.89 18.72 1.71
C LEU A 293 8.02 19.38 0.91
N MET A 294 7.97 20.70 0.72
CA MET A 294 9.04 21.46 0.05
C MET A 294 10.34 21.51 0.87
N ASN A 295 10.27 21.27 2.19
CA ASN A 295 11.44 21.23 3.07
C ASN A 295 12.15 19.85 3.06
N VAL A 296 11.76 18.95 2.15
CA VAL A 296 12.24 17.57 2.10
C VAL A 296 13.00 17.34 0.79
N ALA A 297 14.30 17.05 0.88
CA ALA A 297 15.09 16.61 -0.28
C ALA A 297 14.76 15.17 -0.70
N ALA A 298 14.44 14.31 0.27
CA ALA A 298 14.08 12.92 0.01
C ALA A 298 13.13 12.39 1.09
N ALA A 299 11.97 11.91 0.66
CA ALA A 299 11.06 11.06 1.43
C ALA A 299 10.84 9.78 0.61
N SER A 300 11.42 8.65 1.05
CA SER A 300 11.35 7.41 0.29
C SER A 300 11.50 6.19 1.19
N SER A 301 10.75 5.15 0.88
CA SER A 301 10.76 3.87 1.57
C SER A 301 12.14 3.20 1.50
N LEU A 302 12.62 2.67 2.62
CA LEU A 302 13.82 1.82 2.69
C LEU A 302 13.44 0.35 2.77
N ASP A 303 12.62 0.01 3.76
CA ASP A 303 12.12 -1.34 3.99
C ASP A 303 10.61 -1.33 4.21
N PHE A 304 10.03 -2.52 4.26
CA PHE A 304 8.66 -2.70 4.71
C PHE A 304 8.45 -4.09 5.28
N ALA A 305 7.47 -4.20 6.17
CA ALA A 305 6.99 -5.45 6.71
C ALA A 305 5.46 -5.41 6.81
N GLN A 306 4.79 -6.21 5.99
CA GLN A 306 3.34 -6.41 6.04
C GLN A 306 3.01 -7.74 6.73
N ARG A 307 2.01 -7.73 7.59
CA ARG A 307 1.47 -8.90 8.29
C ARG A 307 -0.02 -8.98 8.02
N TYR A 308 -0.49 -10.17 7.66
CA TYR A 308 -1.89 -10.40 7.34
C TYR A 308 -2.50 -11.31 8.40
N HIS A 309 -3.66 -10.91 8.90
CA HIS A 309 -4.27 -11.52 10.09
C HIS A 309 -5.56 -12.27 9.75
N THR A 310 -5.89 -12.38 8.47
CA THR A 310 -7.10 -13.05 7.95
C THR A 310 -6.78 -13.88 6.71
N ASP A 311 -7.52 -14.98 6.56
CA ASP A 311 -7.47 -15.86 5.39
C ASP A 311 -8.30 -15.34 4.20
N VAL A 312 -9.08 -14.28 4.45
CA VAL A 312 -10.03 -13.69 3.51
C VAL A 312 -9.70 -12.21 3.36
N LEU A 313 -8.72 -11.93 2.51
CA LEU A 313 -8.39 -10.58 2.08
C LEU A 313 -9.39 -10.15 1.02
N ASP A 314 -10.17 -9.11 1.29
CA ASP A 314 -11.12 -8.54 0.34
C ASP A 314 -10.83 -7.04 0.16
N ALA A 315 -10.51 -6.67 -1.08
CA ALA A 315 -10.17 -5.32 -1.51
C ALA A 315 -11.32 -4.68 -2.32
N ASN A 316 -12.40 -5.44 -2.56
CA ASN A 316 -13.64 -4.94 -3.14
C ASN A 316 -14.50 -4.22 -2.10
N GLN A 317 -14.35 -4.60 -0.83
CA GLN A 317 -14.99 -3.91 0.30
C GLN A 317 -14.22 -2.65 0.71
N TRP A 318 -14.87 -1.83 1.54
CA TRP A 318 -14.23 -0.70 2.21
C TRP A 318 -13.21 -1.18 3.23
N LEU A 319 -12.03 -0.58 3.18
CA LEU A 319 -10.93 -0.79 4.11
C LEU A 319 -10.58 0.55 4.76
N LEU A 320 -10.45 0.57 6.08
CA LEU A 320 -9.97 1.71 6.85
C LEU A 320 -8.49 1.53 7.12
N ARG A 321 -7.66 2.46 6.64
CA ARG A 321 -6.27 2.54 7.05
C ARG A 321 -6.09 3.63 8.10
N GLU A 322 -5.48 3.24 9.20
CA GLU A 322 -4.88 4.15 10.18
C GLU A 322 -3.37 4.19 9.95
N VAL A 323 -2.75 5.37 9.92
CA VAL A 323 -1.28 5.53 9.91
C VAL A 323 -0.84 6.33 11.14
N GLN A 324 0.19 5.83 11.80
CA GLN A 324 0.84 6.48 12.95
C GLN A 324 2.35 6.53 12.76
N THR A 325 2.98 7.61 13.22
CA THR A 325 4.45 7.66 13.32
C THR A 325 4.90 7.20 14.68
N ILE A 326 5.99 6.42 14.71
CA ILE A 326 6.53 5.83 15.93
C ILE A 326 7.83 6.53 16.34
N HIS A 327 8.70 6.81 15.37
CA HIS A 327 10.00 7.43 15.63
C HIS A 327 10.48 8.23 14.42
N ALA A 328 11.17 9.33 14.68
CA ALA A 328 11.88 10.11 13.67
C ALA A 328 13.24 10.55 14.23
N GLY A 329 14.27 10.53 13.41
CA GLY A 329 15.61 10.94 13.80
C GLY A 329 16.68 10.41 12.85
N TRP A 330 17.84 11.06 12.83
CA TRP A 330 18.95 10.68 11.95
C TRP A 330 18.54 10.58 10.47
N GLN A 331 17.71 11.52 10.02
CA GLN A 331 17.19 11.60 8.65
C GLN A 331 16.38 10.36 8.22
N ARG A 332 15.71 9.72 9.18
CA ARG A 332 14.83 8.55 8.98
C ARG A 332 13.56 8.67 9.79
N THR A 333 12.54 7.94 9.35
CA THR A 333 11.26 7.82 10.04
C THR A 333 10.76 6.38 10.04
N TYR A 334 10.19 5.96 11.16
CA TYR A 334 9.53 4.68 11.34
C TYR A 334 8.03 4.89 11.52
N THR A 335 7.26 4.33 10.60
CA THR A 335 5.80 4.52 10.50
C THR A 335 5.12 3.15 10.51
N GLN A 336 3.95 3.07 11.14
CA GLN A 336 3.08 1.91 11.12
C GLN A 336 1.72 2.28 10.51
N ALA A 337 1.16 1.37 9.72
CA ALA A 337 -0.23 1.42 9.28
C ALA A 337 -0.99 0.18 9.75
N ASN A 338 -2.20 0.38 10.27
CA ASN A 338 -3.17 -0.67 10.57
C ASN A 338 -4.28 -0.61 9.53
N LEU A 339 -4.69 -1.77 9.02
CA LEU A 339 -5.74 -1.88 8.02
C LEU A 339 -6.89 -2.69 8.61
N PHE A 340 -8.07 -2.09 8.65
CA PHE A 340 -9.30 -2.69 9.15
C PHE A 340 -10.29 -2.88 8.01
N ASP A 341 -11.14 -3.90 8.11
CA ASP A 341 -12.31 -4.01 7.24
C ASP A 341 -13.47 -3.12 7.71
N GLN A 342 -14.54 -3.05 6.91
CA GLN A 342 -15.74 -2.26 7.23
C GLN A 342 -16.47 -2.72 8.52
N HIS A 343 -16.13 -3.88 9.07
CA HIS A 343 -16.66 -4.41 10.31
C HIS A 343 -15.73 -4.14 11.51
N GLY A 344 -14.59 -3.48 11.28
CA GLY A 344 -13.60 -3.15 12.30
C GLY A 344 -12.64 -4.28 12.64
N GLU A 345 -12.54 -5.33 11.81
CA GLU A 345 -11.55 -6.40 12.00
C GLU A 345 -10.20 -5.96 11.43
N LEU A 346 -9.13 -6.10 12.21
CA LEU A 346 -7.76 -5.80 11.77
C LEU A 346 -7.31 -6.87 10.78
N VAL A 347 -7.30 -6.55 9.49
CA VAL A 347 -6.96 -7.49 8.41
C VAL A 347 -5.46 -7.51 8.09
N ALA A 348 -4.78 -6.38 8.26
CA ALA A 348 -3.34 -6.29 8.03
C ALA A 348 -2.67 -5.18 8.85
N THR A 349 -1.35 -5.32 9.04
CA THR A 349 -0.48 -4.27 9.60
C THR A 349 0.72 -4.12 8.69
N CYS A 350 1.16 -2.88 8.44
CA CYS A 350 2.38 -2.55 7.71
C CYS A 350 3.28 -1.71 8.60
N THR A 351 4.59 -2.00 8.63
CA THR A 351 5.60 -1.07 9.13
C THR A 351 6.60 -0.75 8.04
N GLN A 352 7.15 0.45 8.08
CA GLN A 352 8.09 0.94 7.08
C GLN A 352 9.09 1.91 7.72
N GLN A 353 10.38 1.62 7.54
CA GLN A 353 11.44 2.60 7.72
C GLN A 353 11.60 3.37 6.40
N SER A 354 11.70 4.69 6.49
CA SER A 354 11.91 5.57 5.34
C SER A 354 13.10 6.50 5.57
N VAL A 355 13.72 6.93 4.47
CA VAL A 355 14.55 8.14 4.46
C VAL A 355 13.63 9.35 4.58
N LEU A 356 13.99 10.29 5.44
CA LEU A 356 13.43 11.64 5.47
C LEU A 356 14.57 12.64 5.63
N ARG A 357 15.02 13.21 4.51
CA ARG A 357 16.14 14.16 4.46
C ARG A 357 15.65 15.57 4.27
N PRO A 358 16.15 16.54 5.05
CA PRO A 358 15.84 17.94 4.83
C PRO A 358 16.40 18.43 3.49
N ALA A 359 15.70 19.37 2.88
CA ALA A 359 16.24 20.16 1.79
C ALA A 359 17.43 21.01 2.28
N PRO A 360 18.39 21.37 1.41
CA PRO A 360 19.47 22.29 1.78
C PRO A 360 18.91 23.58 2.39
N GLY A 361 19.39 23.97 3.58
CA GLY A 361 18.93 25.16 4.30
C GLY A 361 17.60 25.02 5.04
N ALA A 362 16.99 23.82 5.08
CA ALA A 362 15.73 23.60 5.80
C ALA A 362 15.88 23.34 7.30
N VAL A 363 17.11 23.17 7.79
CA VAL A 363 17.45 22.97 9.21
C VAL A 363 18.69 23.82 9.51
N ASP A 364 18.71 24.51 10.65
CA ASP A 364 19.84 25.33 11.09
C ASP A 364 21.04 24.46 11.49
N ASP A 365 22.26 24.87 11.11
CA ASP A 365 23.51 24.14 11.35
C ASP A 365 23.92 24.02 12.85
N GLU A 366 23.16 24.60 13.78
CA GLU A 366 23.50 24.63 15.21
C GLU A 366 23.48 23.23 15.87
N ASP A 367 22.69 22.28 15.36
CA ASP A 367 22.69 20.87 15.82
C ASP A 367 24.00 20.13 15.44
N ASP A 368 24.71 20.58 14.40
CA ASP A 368 25.97 19.99 13.95
C ASP A 368 27.16 20.42 14.85
N GLN A 369 27.05 21.57 15.53
CA GLN A 369 28.09 22.08 16.44
C GLN A 369 28.07 21.42 17.82
N GLN A 370 26.90 21.06 18.38
CA GLN A 370 26.85 20.35 19.66
C GLN A 370 27.39 18.91 19.58
N THR A 371 27.36 18.29 18.40
CA THR A 371 27.87 16.92 18.20
C THR A 371 29.41 16.91 18.04
N LYS A 372 29.99 17.95 17.43
CA LYS A 372 31.46 18.11 17.31
C LYS A 372 32.15 18.54 18.62
N ALA A 373 31.41 19.09 19.58
CA ALA A 373 31.95 19.50 20.89
C ALA A 373 31.99 18.36 21.94
N LYS A 374 31.57 17.13 21.58
CA LYS A 374 31.55 15.96 22.48
C LYS A 374 32.31 14.73 21.95
N LEU A 375 33.14 14.91 20.93
CA LEU A 375 34.20 13.97 20.51
C LEU A 375 35.55 14.63 20.73
#